data_AF-A0A2G6EUT9-F1
#
_entry.id   AF-A0A2G6EUT9-F1
#
_cell.length_a   1.000
_cell.length_b   1.000
_cell.length_c   1.000
_cell.angle_alpha   90.00
_cell.angle_beta   90.00
_cell.angle_gamma   90.00
#
_symmetry.space_group_name_H-M   'P 1'
#
loop_
_entity.id
_entity.type
_entity.pdbx_description
1 polymer ?
#
loop_
_entity_poly.entity_id
_entity_poly.type
_entity_poly.pdbx_seq_one_letter_code
_entity_poly.pdbx_strand_id
1 'polypeptide(L)' 'MTKPSQKPANPNFSSGPCSKRPGWSPNVLSGAVLGKSHRGKDGKAKLAEVIQLSKDILNIPADYKVG' A
#
# COMPACT_ATOMS: atom_id res chain seq x y z
N MET A 1 -12.68 0.60 37.93
CA MET A 1 -12.78 1.13 36.55
C MET A 1 -13.92 0.43 35.84
N THR A 2 -14.84 1.17 35.23
CA THR A 2 -15.93 0.62 34.41
C THR A 2 -15.40 0.25 33.02
N LYS A 3 -15.71 -0.97 32.56
CA LYS A 3 -15.29 -1.42 31.23
C LYS A 3 -16.07 -0.66 30.14
N PRO A 4 -15.41 -0.18 29.07
CA PRO A 4 -16.12 0.46 27.96
C PRO A 4 -17.10 -0.51 27.29
N SER A 5 -18.33 -0.05 27.02
CA SER A 5 -19.33 -0.80 26.26
C SER A 5 -19.06 -0.74 24.76
N GLN A 6 -18.46 0.36 24.28
CA GLN A 6 -18.07 0.53 22.88
C GLN A 6 -16.74 -0.18 22.61
N LYS A 7 -16.76 -1.08 21.63
CA LYS A 7 -15.59 -1.83 21.16
C LYS A 7 -15.07 -1.21 19.86
N PRO A 8 -13.76 -1.32 19.58
CA PRO A 8 -13.21 -0.94 18.28
C PRO A 8 -13.82 -1.80 17.17
N ALA A 9 -14.03 -1.20 15.99
CA ALA A 9 -14.48 -1.92 14.80
C ALA A 9 -13.46 -2.98 14.33
N ASN A 10 -12.19 -2.79 14.65
CA ASN A 10 -11.12 -3.74 14.38
C ASN A 10 -10.18 -3.85 15.61
N PRO A 11 -10.14 -4.99 16.31
CA PRO A 11 -9.33 -5.18 17.51
C PRO A 11 -7.89 -5.62 17.24
N ASN A 12 -7.42 -5.60 15.99
CA ASN A 12 -6.07 -6.03 15.63
C ASN A 12 -5.06 -4.87 15.79
N PHE A 13 -4.36 -4.83 16.93
CA PHE A 13 -3.45 -3.76 17.34
C PHE A 13 -1.95 -4.05 17.15
N SER A 14 -1.59 -4.94 16.24
CA SER A 14 -0.18 -5.27 15.97
C SER A 14 0.56 -4.09 15.31
N SER A 15 1.84 -3.92 15.65
CA SER A 15 2.70 -2.86 15.12
C SER A 15 3.35 -3.18 13.76
N GLY A 16 3.08 -4.36 13.19
CA GLY A 16 3.67 -4.82 11.93
C GLY A 16 3.81 -6.34 11.89
N PRO A 17 3.15 -7.06 10.96
CA PRO A 17 2.14 -6.57 10.02
C PRO A 17 0.92 -5.97 10.75
N CYS A 18 0.32 -4.91 10.20
CA CYS A 18 -0.88 -4.27 10.75
C CYS A 18 -2.11 -4.50 9.85
N SER A 19 -3.29 -4.18 10.37
CA SER A 19 -4.54 -4.25 9.62
C SER A 19 -4.50 -3.41 8.35
N LYS A 20 -4.99 -3.96 7.24
CA LYS A 20 -5.19 -3.19 6.00
C LYS A 20 -6.29 -2.12 6.21
N ARG A 21 -6.28 -1.10 5.35
CA ARG A 21 -7.30 -0.03 5.35
C ARG A 21 -8.72 -0.60 5.28
N PRO A 22 -9.73 0.06 5.87
CA PRO A 22 -11.14 -0.34 5.70
C PRO A 22 -11.53 -0.48 4.23
N GLY A 23 -12.36 -1.48 3.93
CA GLY A 23 -12.80 -1.78 2.55
C GLY A 23 -11.75 -2.46 1.66
N TRP A 24 -10.58 -2.82 2.20
CA TRP A 24 -9.60 -3.59 1.44
C TRP A 24 -10.14 -4.97 1.05
N SER A 25 -9.94 -5.38 -0.20
CA SER A 25 -10.22 -6.72 -0.69
C SER A 25 -9.12 -7.18 -1.67
N PRO A 26 -8.92 -8.50 -1.86
CA PRO A 26 -7.96 -9.01 -2.84
C PRO A 26 -8.23 -8.57 -4.29
N ASN A 27 -9.45 -8.11 -4.61
CA ASN A 27 -9.82 -7.66 -5.95
C ASN A 27 -8.94 -6.52 -6.47
N VAL A 28 -8.33 -5.73 -5.59
CA VAL A 28 -7.35 -4.68 -5.97
C VAL A 28 -6.10 -5.25 -6.65
N LEU A 29 -5.85 -6.55 -6.52
CA LEU A 29 -4.73 -7.27 -7.12
C LEU A 29 -5.08 -7.93 -8.46
N SER A 30 -6.29 -7.75 -9.00
CA SER A 30 -6.73 -8.38 -10.26
C SER A 30 -5.81 -8.06 -11.45
N GLY A 31 -5.26 -6.84 -11.48
CA GLY A 31 -4.28 -6.40 -12.48
C GLY A 31 -2.82 -6.59 -12.06
N ALA A 32 -2.53 -7.47 -11.09
CA ALA A 32 -1.16 -7.70 -10.63
C ALA A 32 -0.32 -8.44 -11.69
N VAL A 33 0.94 -8.04 -11.81
CA VAL A 33 1.90 -8.65 -12.75
C VAL A 33 2.56 -9.85 -12.06
N LEU A 34 1.80 -10.94 -11.94
CA LEU A 34 2.25 -12.18 -11.29
C LEU A 34 2.95 -13.11 -12.27
N GLY A 35 3.98 -13.83 -11.81
CA GLY A 35 4.69 -14.85 -12.61
C GLY A 35 5.45 -14.31 -13.83
N LYS A 36 5.53 -12.99 -14.02
CA LYS A 36 6.25 -12.34 -15.13
C LYS A 36 7.54 -11.68 -14.63
N SER A 37 8.46 -11.43 -15.55
CA SER A 37 9.69 -10.67 -15.25
C SER A 37 9.36 -9.24 -14.81
N HIS A 38 9.93 -8.81 -13.69
CA HIS A 38 9.85 -7.41 -13.23
C HIS A 38 10.50 -6.43 -14.22
N ARG A 39 11.42 -6.89 -15.07
CA ARG A 39 12.04 -6.09 -16.13
C ARG A 39 11.16 -5.96 -17.37
N GLY A 40 10.07 -6.73 -17.45
CA GLY A 40 9.08 -6.62 -18.51
C GLY A 40 8.38 -5.26 -18.49
N LYS A 41 7.82 -4.87 -19.64
CA LYS A 41 7.17 -3.56 -19.84
C LYS A 41 6.13 -3.26 -18.76
N ASP A 42 5.23 -4.21 -18.48
CA ASP A 42 4.14 -4.04 -17.52
C ASP A 42 4.64 -3.86 -16.08
N GLY A 43 5.65 -4.64 -15.68
CA GLY A 43 6.25 -4.55 -14.34
C GLY A 43 6.98 -3.21 -14.14
N LYS A 44 7.79 -2.81 -15.12
CA LYS A 44 8.46 -1.49 -15.12
C LYS A 44 7.46 -0.34 -15.07
N ALA A 45 6.36 -0.42 -15.81
CA ALA A 45 5.34 0.62 -15.82
C ALA A 45 4.69 0.80 -14.44
N LYS A 46 4.34 -0.30 -13.75
CA LYS A 46 3.76 -0.23 -12.39
C LYS A 46 4.76 0.31 -11.34
N LEU A 47 6.04 -0.04 -11.47
CA LEU A 47 7.08 0.51 -10.59
C LEU A 47 7.25 2.01 -10.82
N ALA A 48 7.28 2.46 -12.07
CA ALA A 48 7.34 3.89 -12.39
C ALA A 48 6.11 4.66 -11.84
N GLU A 49 4.92 4.07 -11.98
CA GLU A 49 3.68 4.64 -11.42
C GLU A 49 3.77 4.81 -9.89
N VAL A 50 4.19 3.77 -9.15
CA VAL A 50 4.27 3.88 -7.68
C VAL A 50 5.35 4.87 -7.22
N ILE A 51 6.45 4.99 -7.96
CA ILE A 51 7.50 5.97 -7.70
C ILE A 51 6.93 7.38 -7.86
N GLN A 52 6.21 7.64 -8.95
CA GLN A 52 5.63 8.95 -9.22
C GLN A 52 4.59 9.32 -8.15
N LEU A 53 3.64 8.41 -7.88
CA LEU A 53 2.63 8.63 -6.83
C LEU A 53 3.26 8.87 -5.46
N SER A 54 4.34 8.16 -5.12
CA SER A 54 5.03 8.37 -3.84
C SER A 54 5.67 9.75 -3.76
N LYS A 55 6.28 10.23 -4.85
CA LYS A 55 6.82 11.58 -4.93
C LYS A 55 5.73 12.64 -4.76
N ASP A 56 4.59 12.44 -5.42
CA ASP A 56 3.47 13.38 -5.39
C ASP A 56 2.81 13.43 -4.00
N ILE A 57 2.50 12.27 -3.41
CA ILE A 57 1.83 12.18 -2.09
C ILE A 57 2.70 12.77 -0.98
N LEU A 58 4.01 12.53 -1.02
CA LEU A 58 4.94 12.96 0.02
C LEU A 58 5.60 14.32 -0.28
N ASN A 59 5.28 14.94 -1.43
CA ASN A 59 5.92 16.17 -1.91
C ASN A 59 7.46 16.08 -1.89
N ILE A 60 8.00 14.98 -2.44
CA ILE A 60 9.44 14.72 -2.43
C ILE A 60 10.16 15.74 -3.33
N PRO A 61 11.25 16.38 -2.88
CA PRO A 61 12.05 17.29 -3.71
C PRO A 61 12.55 16.65 -5.01
N ALA A 62 12.66 17.43 -6.07
CA ALA A 62 12.97 16.92 -7.42
C ALA A 62 14.37 16.28 -7.54
N ASP A 63 15.31 16.70 -6.69
CA ASP A 63 16.67 16.19 -6.61
C ASP A 63 16.77 14.85 -5.85
N TYR A 64 15.69 14.42 -5.18
CA TYR A 64 15.66 13.16 -4.44
C TYR A 64 15.28 12.00 -5.35
N LYS A 65 15.99 10.88 -5.17
CA LYS A 65 15.77 9.65 -5.92
C LYS A 65 14.84 8.70 -5.16
N VAL A 66 13.89 8.11 -5.88
CA VAL A 66 12.97 7.06 -5.41
C VAL A 66 12.99 5.99 -6.50
N GLY A 67 13.23 4.72 -6.13
CA GLY A 67 13.54 3.64 -7.06
C GLY A 67 13.11 2.28 -6.55
#